data_AF-A0A2A5XB36-F1
#
_entry.id   AF-A0A2A5XB36-F1
#
_cell.length_a   1.000
_cell.length_b   1.000
_cell.length_c   1.000
_cell.angle_alpha   90.00
_cell.angle_beta   90.00
_cell.angle_gamma   90.00
#
_symmetry.space_group_name_H-M   'P 1'
#
loop_
_entity.id
_entity.type
_entity.pdbx_description
1 polymer ?
#
loop_
_entity_poly.entity_id
_entity_poly.type
_entity_poly.pdbx_seq_one_letter_code
_entity_poly.pdbx_strand_id
1 'polypeptide(L)'
;MQRNLWLDLAGITFKIHRSFAISIVLINAILFFINYKLKYRYQFVNFLCGVVFLEVLSGVILTYFDMLALMQPIHLIAASLLFLLQIALYFQLQKAKSN
;
A
#
# COMPACT_ATOMS: atom_id res chain seq x y z
N MET A 1 11.46 -26.03 -4.11
CA MET A 1 12.47 -26.10 -3.02
C MET A 1 12.97 -24.70 -2.62
N GLN A 2 13.18 -23.75 -3.54
CA GLN A 2 13.60 -22.37 -3.23
C GLN A 2 12.55 -21.51 -2.48
N ARG A 3 11.24 -21.68 -2.73
CA ARG A 3 10.17 -20.90 -2.08
C ARG A 3 10.17 -21.01 -0.55
N ASN A 4 10.18 -22.25 -0.04
CA ASN A 4 10.17 -22.48 1.41
C ASN A 4 11.45 -21.94 2.06
N LEU A 5 12.61 -22.08 1.39
CA LEU A 5 13.88 -21.53 1.86
C LEU A 5 13.83 -20.00 2.02
N TRP A 6 13.24 -19.27 1.08
CA TRP A 6 13.08 -17.80 1.16
C TRP A 6 12.08 -17.36 2.23
N LEU A 7 10.97 -18.08 2.36
CA LEU A 7 9.98 -17.82 3.41
C LEU A 7 10.53 -18.14 4.80
N ASP A 8 11.37 -19.18 4.92
CA ASP A 8 12.05 -19.55 6.16
C ASP A 8 13.17 -18.55 6.52
N LEU A 9 13.93 -18.07 5.52
CA LEU A 9 14.94 -17.00 5.69
C LEU A 9 14.32 -15.67 6.12
N ALA A 10 13.20 -15.28 5.48
CA ALA A 10 12.46 -14.08 5.86
C ALA A 10 11.68 -14.26 7.18
N GLY A 11 11.33 -15.49 7.53
CA GLY A 11 10.80 -15.92 8.81
C GLY A 11 9.68 -15.03 9.35
N ILE A 12 9.93 -14.40 10.49
CA ILE A 12 8.99 -13.54 11.20
C ILE A 12 8.76 -12.21 10.45
N THR A 13 9.79 -11.67 9.79
CA THR A 13 9.71 -10.39 9.09
C THR A 13 8.67 -10.41 7.98
N PHE A 14 8.58 -11.50 7.21
CA PHE A 14 7.56 -11.65 6.18
C PHE A 14 6.14 -11.66 6.75
N LYS A 15 5.93 -12.31 7.90
CA LYS A 15 4.64 -12.32 8.59
C LYS A 15 4.24 -10.91 9.05
N ILE A 16 5.19 -10.16 9.61
CA ILE A 16 4.99 -8.77 10.04
C ILE A 16 4.70 -7.86 8.82
N HIS A 17 5.44 -8.03 7.73
CA HIS A 17 5.22 -7.25 6.50
C HIS A 17 3.79 -7.46 5.96
N ARG A 18 3.31 -8.71 5.93
CA ARG A 18 1.93 -9.01 5.49
C ARG A 18 0.86 -8.43 6.43
N SER A 19 1.06 -8.52 7.75
CA SER A 19 0.09 -7.93 8.70
C SER A 19 0.09 -6.39 8.64
N PHE A 20 1.24 -5.78 8.39
CA PHE A 20 1.36 -4.36 8.13
C PHE A 20 0.62 -3.96 6.85
N ALA A 21 0.80 -4.68 5.74
CA ALA A 21 0.08 -4.44 4.49
C ALA A 21 -1.45 -4.51 4.67
N ILE A 22 -1.96 -5.49 5.44
CA ILE A 22 -3.39 -5.57 5.78
C ILE A 22 -3.87 -4.31 6.52
N SER A 23 -3.09 -3.84 7.49
CA SER A 23 -3.41 -2.60 8.22
C SER A 23 -3.47 -1.40 7.28
N ILE A 24 -2.52 -1.30 6.34
CA ILE A 24 -2.52 -0.25 5.31
C ILE A 24 -3.77 -0.32 4.45
N VAL A 25 -4.17 -1.49 3.96
CA VAL A 25 -5.41 -1.65 3.19
C VAL A 25 -6.63 -1.17 3.97
N LEU A 26 -6.77 -1.60 5.22
CA LEU A 26 -7.91 -1.23 6.07
C LEU A 26 -7.98 0.27 6.32
N ILE A 27 -6.86 0.91 6.68
CA ILE A 27 -6.79 2.35 6.93
C ILE A 27 -7.17 3.14 5.67
N ASN A 28 -6.63 2.75 4.51
CA ASN A 28 -6.93 3.41 3.25
C ASN A 28 -8.38 3.19 2.80
N ALA A 29 -8.96 2.01 3.05
CA ALA A 29 -10.36 1.74 2.80
C ALA A 29 -11.28 2.60 3.69
N ILE A 30 -10.95 2.75 4.98
CA ILE A 30 -11.66 3.64 5.90
C ILE A 30 -11.56 5.10 5.42
N LEU A 31 -10.37 5.55 5.06
CA LEU A 31 -10.15 6.91 4.55
C LEU A 31 -10.97 7.19 3.28
N PHE A 32 -11.00 6.23 2.35
CA PHE A 32 -11.85 6.29 1.16
C PHE A 32 -13.33 6.37 1.51
N PHE A 33 -13.79 5.51 2.43
CA PHE A 33 -15.18 5.51 2.88
C PHE A 33 -15.57 6.85 3.51
N ILE A 34 -14.71 7.45 4.32
CA ILE A 34 -14.92 8.79 4.91
C ILE A 34 -14.98 9.87 3.82
N ASN A 35 -14.01 9.87 2.89
CA ASN A 35 -13.97 10.82 1.77
C ASN A 35 -15.24 10.75 0.90
N TYR A 36 -15.75 9.53 0.67
CA TYR A 36 -17.00 9.29 -0.05
C TYR A 36 -18.23 9.74 0.75
N LYS A 37 -18.37 9.27 1.99
CA LYS A 37 -19.54 9.52 2.84
C LYS A 37 -19.72 11.00 3.17
N LEU A 38 -18.62 11.71 3.44
CA LEU A 38 -18.63 13.14 3.78
C LEU A 38 -18.52 14.05 2.55
N LYS A 39 -18.46 13.47 1.33
CA LYS A 39 -18.38 14.19 0.06
C LYS A 39 -17.23 15.21 0.00
N TYR A 40 -16.11 14.92 0.68
CA TYR A 40 -14.94 15.80 0.70
C TYR A 40 -14.24 15.92 -0.66
N ARG A 41 -14.43 14.93 -1.55
CA ARG A 41 -13.92 14.95 -2.94
C ARG A 41 -12.40 15.13 -3.02
N TYR A 42 -11.64 14.69 -2.01
CA TYR A 42 -10.18 14.66 -2.08
C TYR A 42 -9.75 13.64 -3.14
N GLN A 43 -9.25 14.12 -4.28
CA GLN A 43 -8.81 13.28 -5.40
C GLN A 43 -7.62 12.39 -5.01
N PHE A 44 -6.72 12.89 -4.16
CA PHE A 44 -5.58 12.13 -3.65
C PHE A 44 -5.98 10.84 -2.93
N VAL A 45 -7.12 10.83 -2.21
CA VAL A 45 -7.63 9.61 -1.55
C VAL A 45 -8.02 8.54 -2.57
N ASN A 46 -8.60 8.93 -3.72
CA ASN A 46 -8.95 7.99 -4.78
C ASN A 46 -7.72 7.39 -5.45
N PHE A 47 -6.69 8.22 -5.71
CA PHE A 47 -5.40 7.73 -6.22
C PHE A 47 -4.73 6.79 -5.22
N LEU A 48 -4.80 7.09 -3.93
CA LEU A 48 -4.30 6.25 -2.84
C LEU A 48 -4.85 4.83 -2.93
N CYS A 49 -6.17 4.68 -3.10
CA CYS A 49 -6.80 3.37 -3.24
C CYS A 49 -6.28 2.57 -4.43
N GLY A 50 -6.10 3.23 -5.59
CA GLY A 50 -5.54 2.60 -6.77
C GLY A 50 -4.11 2.11 -6.54
N VAL A 51 -3.27 2.92 -5.90
CA VAL A 51 -1.88 2.56 -5.61
C VAL A 51 -1.78 1.46 -4.56
N VAL A 52 -2.59 1.50 -3.49
CA VAL A 52 -2.68 0.40 -2.51
C VAL A 52 -3.07 -0.91 -3.19
N PHE A 53 -4.05 -0.88 -4.10
CA PHE A 53 -4.45 -2.07 -4.83
C PHE A 53 -3.29 -2.65 -5.66
N LEU A 54 -2.53 -1.81 -6.37
CA LEU A 54 -1.37 -2.24 -7.14
C LEU A 54 -0.23 -2.78 -6.26
N GLU A 55 0.02 -2.15 -5.12
CA GLU A 55 1.05 -2.57 -4.15
C GLU A 55 0.72 -3.96 -3.59
N VAL A 56 -0.52 -4.18 -3.16
CA VAL A 56 -0.97 -5.49 -2.64
C VAL A 56 -0.95 -6.55 -3.73
N LEU A 57 -1.44 -6.21 -4.93
CA LEU A 57 -1.45 -7.15 -6.06
C LEU A 57 -0.03 -7.58 -6.44
N SER A 58 0.91 -6.63 -6.52
CA SER A 58 2.32 -6.94 -6.80
C SER A 58 2.96 -7.78 -5.68
N GLY A 59 2.65 -7.51 -4.41
CA GLY A 59 3.11 -8.32 -3.28
C GLY A 59 2.54 -9.76 -3.27
N VAL A 60 1.28 -9.92 -3.66
CA VAL A 60 0.65 -11.24 -3.87
C VAL A 60 1.35 -11.96 -5.02
N ILE A 61 1.60 -11.30 -6.15
CA ILE A 61 2.29 -11.93 -7.29
C ILE A 61 3.69 -12.39 -6.87
N LEU A 62 4.46 -11.56 -6.16
CA LEU A 62 5.76 -11.95 -5.62
C LEU A 62 5.70 -13.21 -4.74
N THR A 63 4.65 -13.31 -3.91
CA THR A 63 4.48 -14.44 -2.99
C THR A 63 4.10 -15.73 -3.70
N TYR A 64 3.23 -15.67 -4.72
CA TYR A 64 2.63 -16.86 -5.33
C TYR A 64 3.23 -17.28 -6.67
N PHE A 65 3.95 -16.38 -7.36
CA PHE A 65 4.56 -16.66 -8.66
C PHE A 65 6.10 -16.65 -8.54
N ASP A 66 6.63 -17.43 -7.59
CA ASP A 66 8.07 -17.68 -7.45
C ASP A 66 8.97 -16.43 -7.50
N MET A 67 8.54 -15.32 -6.88
CA MET A 67 9.31 -14.08 -6.81
C MET A 67 9.77 -13.55 -8.19
N LEU A 68 8.84 -13.40 -9.15
CA LEU A 68 9.11 -12.77 -10.45
C LEU A 68 10.01 -11.55 -10.30
N ALA A 69 11.19 -11.57 -10.94
CA ALA A 69 12.21 -10.53 -10.79
C ALA A 69 11.69 -9.13 -11.12
N LEU A 70 10.81 -9.01 -12.12
CA LEU A 70 10.19 -7.75 -12.51
C LEU A 70 9.19 -7.21 -11.47
N MET A 71 8.57 -8.07 -10.68
CA MET A 71 7.57 -7.63 -9.70
C MET A 71 8.20 -7.00 -8.46
N GLN A 72 9.47 -7.27 -8.17
CA GLN A 72 10.19 -6.65 -7.05
C GLN A 72 10.32 -5.13 -7.21
N PRO A 73 10.87 -4.59 -8.32
CA PRO A 73 10.93 -3.15 -8.51
C PRO A 73 9.55 -2.52 -8.66
N ILE A 74 8.57 -3.22 -9.26
CA ILE A 74 7.19 -2.71 -9.36
C ILE A 74 6.58 -2.52 -7.96
N HIS A 75 6.72 -3.52 -7.09
CA HIS A 75 6.21 -3.45 -5.72
C HIS A 75 6.88 -2.31 -4.93
N LEU A 76 8.21 -2.16 -5.06
CA LEU A 76 8.94 -1.08 -4.38
C LEU A 76 8.55 0.32 -4.89
N ILE A 77 8.38 0.48 -6.21
CA ILE A 77 7.90 1.74 -6.80
C ILE A 77 6.49 2.06 -6.33
N ALA A 78 5.59 1.07 -6.30
CA ALA A 78 4.22 1.24 -5.82
C ALA A 78 4.20 1.65 -4.33
N ALA A 79 5.01 0.99 -3.48
CA ALA A 79 5.15 1.34 -2.07
C ALA A 79 5.72 2.76 -1.86
N SER A 80 6.72 3.15 -2.66
CA SER A 80 7.30 4.51 -2.62
C SER A 80 6.28 5.56 -3.05
N LEU A 81 5.51 5.29 -4.10
CA LEU A 81 4.44 6.16 -4.57
C LEU A 81 3.32 6.29 -3.54
N LEU A 82 2.94 5.18 -2.89
CA LEU A 82 1.96 5.19 -1.80
C LEU A 82 2.40 6.13 -0.69
N PHE A 83 3.65 6.00 -0.23
CA PHE A 83 4.21 6.86 0.81
C PHE A 83 4.20 8.34 0.42
N LEU A 84 4.61 8.67 -0.81
CA LEU A 84 4.59 10.05 -1.32
C LEU A 84 3.18 10.63 -1.37
N LEU A 85 2.19 9.85 -1.85
CA LEU A 85 0.80 10.30 -1.92
C LEU A 85 0.19 10.49 -0.52
N GLN A 86 0.56 9.66 0.46
CA GLN A 86 0.12 9.84 1.85
C GLN A 86 0.67 11.14 2.45
N ILE A 87 1.94 11.47 2.21
CA ILE A 87 2.54 12.74 2.63
C ILE A 87 1.85 13.93 1.93
N ALA A 88 1.61 13.82 0.62
CA ALA A 88 0.94 14.87 -0.14
C ALA A 88 -0.48 15.14 0.41
N LEU A 89 -1.25 14.08 0.70
CA LEU A 89 -2.56 14.19 1.32
C LEU A 89 -2.46 14.83 2.71
N TYR A 90 -1.47 14.44 3.52
CA TYR A 90 -1.27 15.02 4.85
C TYR A 90 -1.04 16.54 4.79
N PHE A 91 -0.19 17.02 3.88
CA PHE A 91 0.02 18.46 3.69
C PHE A 91 -1.24 19.16 3.15
N GLN A 92 -1.99 18.52 2.26
CA GLN A 92 -3.26 19.05 1.78
C GLN A 92 -4.25 19.26 2.93
N LEU A 93 -4.37 18.28 3.83
CA LEU A 93 -5.25 18.35 5.00
C LEU A 93 -4.80 19.43 6.00
N GLN A 94 -3.49 19.58 6.22
CA GLN A 94 -2.96 20.66 7.07
C GLN A 94 -3.29 22.04 6.51
N LYS A 95 -3.10 22.24 5.20
CA LYS A 95 -3.46 23.50 4.54
C LYS A 95 -4.96 23.78 4.66
N ALA A 96 -5.81 22.77 4.50
CA ALA A 96 -7.25 22.92 4.65
C ALA A 96 -7.68 23.30 6.08
N LYS A 97 -6.96 22.82 7.11
CA LYS A 97 -7.21 23.17 8.52
C LYS A 97 -6.77 24.59 8.88
N SER A 98 -5.77 25.14 8.19
CA SER A 98 -5.20 26.45 8.47
C SER A 98 -5.93 27.61 7.78
N ASN A 99 -6.94 27.33 6.95
CA ASN A 99 -7.84 28.32 6.37
C ASN A 99 -9.19 28.27 7.07
#